data_AF-A0A834J414-F1
#
_entry.id   AF-A0A834J414-F1
#
_cell.length_a   1.000
_cell.length_b   1.000
_cell.length_c   1.000
_cell.angle_alpha   90.00
_cell.angle_beta   90.00
_cell.angle_gamma   90.00
#
_symmetry.space_group_name_H-M   'P 1'
#
loop_
_entity.id
_entity.type
_entity.pdbx_description
1 polymer ?
#
loop_
_entity_poly.entity_id
_entity_poly.type
_entity_poly.pdbx_seq_one_letter_code
_entity_poly.pdbx_strand_id
1 'polypeptide(L)'
;MSNIPKNFTAEGALDQWTDYVNTRQKSKVSAMAFSSFNRIFARNFATVAEKSEKGDTTRLWRNLYIFVGFPATLLGALNCYLNSDHHPKSEFIPYEHLRIRTRRFPWGDGQHSLFHNPHVNALPTGYEE
;
A
#
# COMPACT_ATOMS: atom_id res chain seq x y z
N MET A 1 8.46 15.74 -19.08
CA MET A 1 8.56 17.19 -19.28
C MET A 1 9.14 17.80 -18.03
N SER A 2 10.42 18.18 -18.09
CA SER A 2 11.18 18.77 -16.98
C SER A 2 10.67 20.18 -16.68
N ASN A 3 10.07 20.38 -15.51
CA ASN A 3 9.82 21.72 -14.98
C ASN A 3 11.18 22.33 -14.59
N ILE A 4 11.77 23.07 -15.52
CA ILE A 4 12.97 23.87 -15.28
C ILE A 4 12.53 25.06 -14.42
N PRO A 5 13.01 25.19 -13.16
CA PRO A 5 12.67 26.33 -12.32
C PRO A 5 13.24 27.61 -12.94
N LYS A 6 12.39 28.60 -13.21
CA LYS A 6 12.73 29.82 -13.95
C LYS A 6 13.49 30.88 -13.13
N ASN A 7 14.01 30.53 -11.95
CA ASN A 7 14.68 31.45 -11.05
C ASN A 7 15.49 30.64 -10.02
N PHE A 8 16.74 30.36 -10.36
CA PHE A 8 17.71 29.68 -9.50
C PHE A 8 18.31 30.70 -8.53
N THR A 9 17.68 30.86 -7.36
CA THR A 9 18.24 31.64 -6.25
C THR A 9 19.20 30.76 -5.45
N ALA A 10 20.27 31.35 -4.90
CA ALA A 10 21.28 30.60 -4.13
C ALA A 10 20.67 29.85 -2.93
N GLU A 11 19.62 30.40 -2.33
CA GLU A 11 18.91 29.79 -1.21
C GLU A 11 18.12 28.53 -1.64
N GLY A 12 17.43 28.56 -2.78
CA GLY A 12 16.71 27.40 -3.31
C GLY A 12 17.64 26.24 -3.71
N ALA A 13 18.87 26.56 -4.12
CA ALA A 13 19.89 25.56 -4.42
C ALA A 13 20.41 24.85 -3.17
N LEU A 14 20.56 25.57 -2.05
CA LEU A 14 20.96 25.00 -0.76
C LEU A 14 19.85 24.12 -0.17
N ASP A 15 18.59 24.52 -0.30
CA ASP A 15 17.45 23.70 0.13
C ASP A 15 17.33 22.41 -0.69
N GLN A 16 17.49 22.48 -2.02
CA GLN A 16 17.51 21.27 -2.85
C GLN A 16 18.72 20.37 -2.54
N TRP A 17 19.89 20.96 -2.27
CA TRP A 17 21.09 20.21 -1.94
C TRP A 17 20.96 19.50 -0.58
N THR A 18 20.47 20.20 0.44
CA THR A 18 20.24 19.63 1.78
C THR A 18 19.18 18.55 1.76
N ASP A 19 18.08 18.73 1.03
CA ASP A 19 17.02 17.74 0.90
C ASP A 19 17.50 16.50 0.11
N TYR A 20 18.33 16.69 -0.92
CA TYR A 20 18.98 15.61 -1.66
C TYR A 20 19.95 14.80 -0.79
N VAL A 21 20.81 15.47 -0.02
CA VAL A 21 21.75 14.81 0.92
C VAL A 21 20.98 14.05 2.01
N ASN A 22 19.97 14.67 2.62
CA ASN A 22 19.14 14.05 3.65
C ASN A 22 18.36 12.84 3.12
N THR A 23 17.73 12.95 1.96
CA THR A 23 16.99 11.85 1.33
C THR A 23 17.90 10.68 0.99
N ARG A 24 19.10 10.96 0.47
CA ARG A 24 20.09 9.93 0.12
C ARG A 24 20.69 9.25 1.34
N GLN A 25 20.95 9.98 2.42
CA GLN A 25 21.44 9.43 3.68
C GLN A 25 20.37 8.54 4.35
N LYS A 26 19.11 9.00 4.38
CA LYS A 26 17.96 8.20 4.84
C LYS A 26 17.78 6.91 4.04
N SER A 27 17.95 6.95 2.71
CA SER A 27 17.81 5.75 1.85
C SER A 27 18.83 4.65 2.16
N LYS A 28 20.10 5.01 2.38
CA LYS A 28 21.18 4.05 2.67
C LYS A 28 21.09 3.49 4.09
N VAL A 29 20.77 4.33 5.07
CA VAL A 29 20.61 3.92 6.47
C VAL A 29 19.34 3.08 6.65
N SER A 30 18.22 3.44 6.02
CA SER A 30 16.98 2.66 6.05
C SER A 30 17.16 1.29 5.38
N ALA A 31 17.81 1.23 4.22
CA ALA A 31 18.13 -0.04 3.55
C ALA A 31 19.11 -0.92 4.36
N MET A 32 20.11 -0.32 5.02
CA MET A 32 21.08 -1.04 5.85
C MET A 32 20.49 -1.51 7.18
N ALA A 33 19.56 -0.75 7.77
CA ALA A 33 18.78 -1.16 8.93
C ALA A 33 17.85 -2.33 8.56
N PHE A 34 17.17 -2.27 7.41
CA PHE A 34 16.34 -3.37 6.89
C PHE A 34 17.16 -4.64 6.59
N SER A 35 18.33 -4.47 5.96
CA SER A 35 19.28 -5.55 5.69
C SER A 35 19.78 -6.21 6.97
N SER A 36 20.15 -5.41 7.98
CA SER A 36 20.63 -5.91 9.27
C SER A 36 19.53 -6.64 10.06
N PHE A 37 18.29 -6.14 10.02
CA PHE A 37 17.13 -6.78 10.63
C PHE A 37 16.80 -8.12 9.95
N ASN A 38 16.69 -8.15 8.62
CA ASN A 38 16.42 -9.39 7.87
C ASN A 38 17.49 -10.46 8.09
N ARG A 39 18.76 -10.07 8.27
CA ARG A 39 19.85 -11.01 8.52
C ARG A 39 19.79 -11.64 9.92
N ILE A 40 19.28 -10.91 10.92
CA ILE A 40 19.07 -11.44 12.28
C ILE A 40 17.85 -12.38 12.32
N PHE A 41 16.75 -11.99 11.67
CA PHE A 41 15.56 -12.85 11.58
C PHE A 41 15.85 -14.14 10.81
N ALA A 42 16.44 -14.07 9.62
CA ALA A 42 16.72 -15.26 8.81
C ALA A 42 17.67 -16.28 9.50
N ARG A 43 18.65 -15.80 10.27
CA ARG A 43 19.58 -16.67 11.01
C ARG A 43 18.91 -17.40 12.17
N ASN A 44 18.01 -16.73 12.90
CA ASN A 44 17.26 -17.36 13.99
C ASN A 44 16.26 -18.41 13.48
N PHE A 45 15.66 -18.19 12.31
CA PHE A 45 14.77 -19.19 11.71
C PHE A 45 15.53 -20.44 11.22
N ALA A 46 16.70 -20.27 10.60
CA ALA A 46 17.51 -21.38 10.13
C ALA A 46 18.01 -22.27 11.29
N THR A 47 18.44 -21.67 12.40
CA THR A 47 18.93 -22.43 13.57
C THR A 47 17.80 -23.12 14.35
N VAL A 48 16.59 -22.55 14.37
CA VAL A 48 15.41 -23.19 14.96
C VAL A 48 14.90 -24.34 14.09
N ALA A 49 14.96 -24.19 12.76
CA ALA A 49 14.61 -25.26 11.82
C ALA A 49 15.56 -26.46 11.94
N GLU A 50 16.87 -26.21 12.05
CA GLU A 50 17.89 -27.26 12.24
C GLU A 50 17.74 -27.97 13.61
N LYS A 51 17.35 -27.25 14.67
CA LYS A 51 17.02 -27.85 15.98
C LYS A 51 15.69 -28.60 16.04
N SER A 52 14.84 -28.50 15.02
CA SER A 52 13.49 -29.09 14.99
C SER A 52 13.47 -30.55 14.53
N GLU A 53 14.61 -31.23 14.46
CA GLU A 53 14.70 -32.63 14.01
C GLU A 53 13.99 -33.64 14.95
N LYS A 54 13.63 -33.23 16.19
CA LYS A 54 12.97 -34.10 17.20
C LYS A 54 11.80 -33.46 17.96
N GLY A 55 11.34 -32.26 17.59
CA GLY A 55 10.36 -31.47 18.35
C GLY A 55 9.10 -31.13 17.55
N ASP A 56 7.94 -31.38 18.17
CA ASP A 56 6.56 -31.13 17.70
C ASP A 56 6.40 -29.86 16.83
N THR A 57 6.48 -30.03 15.51
CA THR A 57 6.40 -28.96 14.50
C THR A 57 5.11 -28.14 14.61
N THR A 58 4.04 -28.77 15.08
CA THR A 58 2.74 -28.13 15.34
C THR A 58 2.85 -27.00 16.36
N ARG A 59 3.69 -27.15 17.40
CA ARG A 59 3.91 -26.12 18.42
C ARG A 59 4.68 -24.94 17.86
N LEU A 60 5.67 -25.19 17.00
CA LEU A 60 6.44 -24.13 16.33
C LEU A 60 5.53 -23.26 15.47
N TRP A 61 4.70 -23.86 14.61
CA TRP A 61 3.81 -23.11 13.73
C TRP A 61 2.71 -22.37 14.50
N ARG A 62 2.17 -22.98 15.56
CA ARG A 62 1.21 -22.31 16.46
C ARG A 62 1.83 -21.08 17.12
N ASN A 63 3.05 -21.21 17.65
CA ASN A 63 3.73 -20.09 18.30
C ASN A 63 4.06 -18.98 17.29
N LEU A 64 4.53 -19.32 16.08
CA LEU A 64 4.78 -18.32 15.04
C LEU A 64 3.51 -17.57 14.65
N TYR A 65 2.38 -18.26 14.50
CA TYR A 65 1.12 -17.59 14.23
C TYR A 65 0.71 -16.66 15.38
N ILE A 66 0.78 -17.12 16.64
CA ILE A 66 0.33 -16.31 17.79
C ILE A 66 1.26 -15.12 18.08
N PHE A 67 2.58 -15.30 17.96
CA PHE A 67 3.55 -14.25 18.34
C PHE A 67 3.97 -13.35 17.18
N VAL A 68 3.82 -13.80 15.94
CA VAL A 68 4.23 -13.04 14.75
C VAL A 68 3.04 -12.76 13.85
N GLY A 69 2.33 -13.81 13.41
CA GLY A 69 1.23 -13.67 12.45
C GLY A 69 0.08 -12.78 12.95
N PHE A 70 -0.40 -13.04 14.17
CA PHE A 70 -1.53 -12.34 14.76
C PHE A 70 -1.19 -10.87 15.09
N PRO A 71 -0.06 -10.54 15.76
CA PRO A 71 0.33 -9.14 15.96
C PRO A 71 0.56 -8.39 14.65
N ALA A 72 1.19 -9.02 13.65
CA ALA A 72 1.41 -8.39 12.35
C ALA A 72 0.09 -8.10 11.62
N THR A 73 -0.85 -9.05 11.64
CA THR A 73 -2.18 -8.87 11.06
C THR A 73 -2.97 -7.77 11.78
N LEU A 74 -2.90 -7.72 13.11
CA LEU A 74 -3.55 -6.70 13.91
C LEU A 74 -2.97 -5.31 13.61
N LEU A 75 -1.65 -5.17 13.52
CA LEU A 75 -1.00 -3.91 13.14
C LEU A 75 -1.40 -3.48 11.72
N GLY A 76 -1.49 -4.40 10.77
CA GLY A 76 -1.98 -4.13 9.42
C GLY A 76 -3.44 -3.67 9.42
N ALA A 77 -4.31 -4.33 10.17
CA ALA A 77 -5.71 -3.96 10.31
C ALA A 77 -5.88 -2.58 10.97
N LEU A 78 -5.11 -2.29 12.02
CA LEU A 78 -5.09 -0.98 12.68
C LEU A 78 -4.61 0.12 11.73
N ASN A 79 -3.57 -0.15 10.93
CA ASN A 79 -3.10 0.80 9.94
C ASN A 79 -4.17 1.10 8.88
N CYS A 80 -4.86 0.07 8.38
CA CYS A 80 -5.96 0.24 7.44
C CYS A 80 -7.12 1.02 8.06
N TYR A 81 -7.46 0.75 9.32
CA TYR A 81 -8.53 1.43 10.05
C TYR A 81 -8.19 2.91 10.31
N LEU A 82 -6.95 3.22 10.69
CA LEU A 82 -6.53 4.60 10.93
C LEU A 82 -6.42 5.41 9.63
N ASN A 83 -6.11 4.75 8.51
CA ASN A 83 -6.02 5.38 7.19
C ASN A 83 -7.24 5.09 6.32
N SER A 84 -8.40 4.76 6.91
CA SER A 84 -9.63 4.44 6.18
C SER A 84 -10.35 5.69 5.66
N ASP A 85 -9.65 6.82 5.54
CA ASP A 85 -10.24 8.05 5.04
C ASP A 85 -10.77 7.81 3.64
N HIS A 86 -12.05 8.11 3.45
CA HIS A 86 -12.68 8.01 2.15
C HIS A 86 -12.06 9.08 1.26
N HIS A 87 -11.34 8.65 0.23
CA HIS A 87 -10.78 9.58 -0.75
C HIS A 87 -11.89 10.48 -1.29
N PRO A 88 -11.63 11.79 -1.45
CA PRO A 88 -12.63 12.71 -1.96
C PRO A 88 -13.09 12.25 -3.34
N LYS A 89 -14.39 12.41 -3.59
CA LYS A 89 -14.98 12.08 -4.89
C LYS A 89 -14.18 12.74 -6.02
N SER A 90 -13.70 11.94 -6.96
CA SER A 90 -13.02 12.46 -8.15
C SER A 90 -14.01 13.16 -9.06
N GLU A 91 -13.57 14.20 -9.77
CA GLU A 91 -14.39 14.83 -10.81
C GLU A 91 -14.75 13.82 -11.91
N PHE A 92 -16.00 13.85 -12.37
CA PHE A 92 -16.45 12.93 -13.41
C PHE A 92 -15.90 13.36 -14.77
N ILE A 93 -15.03 12.53 -15.34
CA ILE A 93 -14.57 12.67 -16.72
C ILE A 93 -15.08 11.45 -17.51
N PRO A 94 -15.88 11.64 -18.57
CA PRO A 94 -16.45 10.55 -19.36
C PRO A 94 -15.41 9.97 -20.31
N TYR A 95 -14.45 9.22 -19.77
CA TYR A 95 -13.48 8.49 -20.58
C TYR A 95 -14.17 7.39 -21.39
N GLU A 96 -13.94 7.36 -22.70
CA GLU A 96 -14.56 6.38 -23.62
C GLU A 96 -14.21 4.92 -23.30
N HIS A 97 -13.06 4.68 -22.67
CA HIS A 97 -12.62 3.34 -22.29
C HIS A 97 -13.15 2.88 -20.92
N LEU A 98 -13.77 3.78 -20.13
CA LEU A 98 -14.34 3.45 -18.83
C LEU A 98 -15.86 3.29 -18.95
N ARG A 99 -16.44 2.50 -18.02
CA ARG A 99 -17.90 2.36 -17.89
C ARG A 99 -18.60 1.88 -19.18
N ILE A 100 -17.87 1.18 -20.05
CA ILE A 100 -18.40 0.63 -21.31
C ILE A 100 -19.52 -0.38 -21.01
N ARG A 101 -20.68 -0.17 -21.62
CA ARG A 101 -21.83 -1.09 -21.54
C ARG A 101 -22.21 -1.58 -22.94
N THR A 102 -21.71 -2.75 -23.33
CA THR A 102 -22.08 -3.39 -24.61
C THR A 102 -23.41 -4.12 -24.54
N ARG A 103 -23.76 -4.63 -23.36
CA ARG A 103 -25.03 -5.28 -23.02
C ARG A 103 -25.46 -4.85 -21.62
N ARG A 104 -26.77 -4.86 -21.38
CA ARG A 104 -27.36 -4.58 -20.07
C ARG A 104 -27.07 -5.73 -19.09
N PHE A 105 -26.86 -5.41 -17.81
CA PHE A 105 -26.73 -6.44 -16.78
C PHE A 105 -28.05 -7.20 -16.57
N PRO A 106 -28.01 -8.49 -16.17
CA PRO A 106 -29.21 -9.32 -16.00
C PRO A 106 -29.95 -9.08 -14.67
N TRP A 107 -29.77 -7.93 -14.02
CA TRP A 107 -30.44 -7.55 -12.76
C TRP A 107 -30.75 -6.05 -12.75
N GLY A 108 -31.67 -5.64 -11.88
CA GLY A 108 -32.03 -4.24 -11.68
C GLY A 108 -32.46 -3.55 -12.97
N ASP A 109 -31.90 -2.38 -13.22
CA ASP A 109 -32.13 -1.57 -14.43
C ASP A 109 -31.15 -1.88 -15.59
N GLY A 110 -30.24 -2.82 -15.36
CA GLY A 110 -29.20 -3.20 -16.30
C GLY A 110 -28.03 -2.21 -16.42
N GLN A 111 -28.07 -1.09 -15.70
CA GLN A 111 -27.05 -0.03 -15.72
C GLN A 111 -26.25 0.03 -14.41
N HIS A 112 -26.71 -0.57 -13.33
CA HIS A 112 -25.94 -0.63 -12.08
C HIS A 112 -25.15 -1.94 -11.98
N SER A 113 -23.86 -1.83 -11.64
CA SER A 113 -23.04 -3.02 -11.35
C SER A 113 -23.53 -3.73 -10.09
N LEU A 114 -23.17 -5.01 -9.90
CA LEU A 114 -23.61 -5.79 -8.74
C LEU A 114 -23.24 -5.15 -7.39
N PHE A 115 -22.05 -4.55 -7.31
CA PHE A 115 -21.59 -3.79 -6.14
C PHE A 115 -21.53 -2.29 -6.47
N HIS A 116 -22.66 -1.73 -6.87
CA HIS A 116 -22.76 -0.30 -7.13
C HIS A 116 -22.75 0.51 -5.83
N ASN A 117 -21.92 1.54 -5.78
CA ASN A 117 -21.89 2.51 -4.69
C ASN A 117 -22.07 3.91 -5.31
N PRO A 118 -23.23 4.58 -5.08
CA PRO A 118 -23.55 5.88 -5.68
C PRO A 118 -22.48 6.95 -5.44
N HIS A 119 -21.79 6.89 -4.31
CA HIS A 119 -20.80 7.89 -3.90
C HIS A 119 -19.49 7.80 -4.71
N VAL A 120 -19.12 6.63 -5.22
CA VAL A 120 -17.79 6.39 -5.87
C VAL A 120 -17.90 5.87 -7.30
N ASN A 121 -18.98 5.17 -7.64
CA ASN A 121 -19.18 4.56 -8.95
C ASN A 121 -20.10 5.43 -9.79
N ALA A 122 -19.52 6.28 -10.65
CA ALA A 122 -20.30 7.02 -11.63
C ALA A 122 -20.84 6.11 -12.75
N LEU A 123 -22.06 6.38 -13.18
CA LEU A 123 -22.68 5.87 -14.39
C LEU A 123 -22.03 6.48 -15.65
N PRO A 124 -22.31 5.94 -16.86
CA PRO A 124 -21.86 6.56 -18.10
C PRO A 124 -22.30 8.03 -18.27
N THR A 125 -23.38 8.43 -17.58
CA THR A 125 -23.95 9.79 -17.60
C THR A 125 -23.43 10.71 -16.49
N GLY A 126 -22.71 10.18 -15.49
CA GLY A 126 -22.23 10.96 -14.34
C GLY A 126 -22.40 10.24 -13.01
N TYR A 127 -22.05 10.93 -11.91
CA TYR A 127 -22.40 10.48 -10.56
C TYR A 127 -23.90 10.62 -10.31
N GLU A 128 -24.43 9.73 -9.49
CA GLU A 128 -25.78 9.84 -8.94
C GLU A 128 -25.78 10.90 -7.83
N GLU A 129 -26.86 11.68 -7.74
CA GLU A 129 -27.09 12.70 -6.69
C GLU A 129 -27.53 12.06 -5.37
#